data_AF-L8J126-F1
#
_entry.id   AF-L8J126-F1
#
_cell.length_a   1.000
_cell.length_b   1.000
_cell.length_c   1.000
_cell.angle_alpha   90.00
_cell.angle_beta   90.00
_cell.angle_gamma   90.00
#
_symmetry.space_group_name_H-M   'P 1'
#
loop_
_entity.id
_entity.type
_entity.pdbx_description
1 polymer ?
#
loop_
_entity_poly.entity_id
_entity_poly.type
_entity_poly.pdbx_seq_one_letter_code
_entity_poly.pdbx_strand_id
1 'polypeptide(L)'
;AISVLHEMLQQCFNLFHTEHSSAAWNTTLLEQLCTGLHQQLDDLDACLGQVTEEKDSALGRMGPILTVKKYFQGIHVYLKKKEYSDCAWEIVRVEMMRALSSSTSLQERLR
;
A
#
# COMPACT_ATOMS: atom_id res chain seq x y z
N ALA A 1 7.34 -10.57 7.35
CA ALA A 1 7.31 -10.03 5.96
C ALA A 1 5.88 -9.86 5.46
N ILE A 2 5.02 -10.90 5.57
CA ILE A 2 3.59 -10.87 5.20
C ILE A 2 2.85 -9.65 5.80
N SER A 3 2.95 -9.40 7.11
CA SER A 3 2.28 -8.23 7.73
C SER A 3 2.78 -6.87 7.23
N VAL A 4 4.05 -6.78 6.79
CA VAL A 4 4.63 -5.54 6.24
C VAL A 4 4.13 -5.32 4.82
N LEU A 5 4.06 -6.39 4.02
CA LEU A 5 3.48 -6.37 2.69
C LEU A 5 1.98 -6.04 2.74
N HIS A 6 1.24 -6.67 3.66
CA HIS A 6 -0.16 -6.36 3.90
C HIS A 6 -0.35 -4.87 4.21
N GLU A 7 0.42 -4.32 5.16
CA GLU A 7 0.37 -2.88 5.47
C GLU A 7 0.72 -2.03 4.23
N MET A 8 1.71 -2.42 3.43
CA MET A 8 2.09 -1.71 2.21
C MET A 8 0.93 -1.64 1.20
N LEU A 9 0.27 -2.77 0.92
CA LEU A 9 -0.85 -2.83 -0.01
C LEU A 9 -2.08 -2.09 0.54
N GLN A 10 -2.32 -2.17 1.85
CA GLN A 10 -3.42 -1.45 2.49
C GLN A 10 -3.26 0.07 2.37
N GLN A 11 -2.04 0.58 2.57
CA GLN A 11 -1.77 2.01 2.41
C GLN A 11 -1.87 2.45 0.94
N CYS A 12 -1.44 1.62 -0.02
CA CYS A 12 -1.69 1.88 -1.45
C CYS A 12 -3.19 1.96 -1.75
N PHE A 13 -3.98 1.00 -1.27
CA PHE A 13 -5.44 1.00 -1.45
C PHE A 13 -6.06 2.28 -0.88
N ASN A 14 -5.72 2.64 0.36
CA ASN A 14 -6.22 3.85 1.01
C ASN A 14 -5.85 5.15 0.29
N LEU A 15 -4.69 5.18 -0.38
CA LEU A 15 -4.24 6.33 -1.16
C LEU A 15 -5.08 6.50 -2.44
N PHE A 16 -5.30 5.39 -3.16
CA PHE A 16 -5.98 5.39 -4.45
C PHE A 16 -7.51 5.38 -4.34
N HIS A 17 -8.06 4.89 -3.23
CA HIS A 17 -9.50 4.89 -2.93
C HIS A 17 -9.94 6.21 -2.26
N THR A 18 -9.63 7.34 -2.90
CA THR A 18 -10.00 8.69 -2.44
C THR A 18 -10.63 9.51 -3.56
N GLU A 19 -11.49 10.47 -3.22
CA GLU A 19 -12.11 11.37 -4.21
C GLU A 19 -11.07 12.15 -5.02
N HIS A 20 -9.97 12.58 -4.38
CA HIS A 20 -8.88 13.27 -5.06
C HIS A 20 -8.15 12.38 -6.08
N SER A 21 -7.99 11.09 -5.78
CA SER A 21 -7.43 10.11 -6.72
C SER A 21 -8.39 9.86 -7.88
N SER A 22 -9.69 9.69 -7.59
CA SER A 22 -10.73 9.53 -8.61
C SER A 22 -10.85 10.73 -9.55
N ALA A 23 -10.59 11.95 -9.05
CA ALA A 23 -10.56 13.16 -9.87
C ALA A 23 -9.31 13.25 -10.76
N ALA A 24 -8.18 12.67 -10.32
CA ALA A 24 -6.90 12.76 -11.02
C ALA A 24 -6.69 11.67 -12.08
N TRP A 25 -7.36 10.53 -11.96
CA TRP A 25 -7.09 9.35 -12.79
C TRP A 25 -8.30 8.86 -13.58
N ASN A 26 -8.04 8.06 -14.61
CA ASN A 26 -9.11 7.33 -15.30
C ASN A 26 -9.80 6.37 -14.33
N THR A 27 -11.08 6.59 -14.09
CA THR A 27 -11.85 5.87 -13.06
C THR A 27 -11.92 4.36 -13.31
N THR A 28 -11.99 3.91 -14.56
CA THR A 28 -11.98 2.48 -14.90
C THR A 28 -10.65 1.81 -14.55
N LEU A 29 -9.53 2.45 -14.89
CA LEU A 29 -8.20 1.92 -14.54
C LEU A 29 -7.97 1.97 -13.02
N LEU A 30 -8.46 3.02 -12.35
CA LEU A 30 -8.37 3.14 -10.90
C LEU A 30 -9.18 2.06 -10.19
N GLU A 31 -10.39 1.76 -10.67
CA GLU A 31 -11.23 0.69 -10.15
C GLU A 31 -10.54 -0.67 -10.29
N GLN A 32 -10.00 -0.97 -11.48
CA GLN A 32 -9.22 -2.20 -11.71
C GLN A 32 -8.03 -2.34 -10.75
N LEU A 33 -7.30 -1.24 -10.52
CA LEU A 33 -6.19 -1.21 -9.56
C LEU A 33 -6.69 -1.50 -8.14
N CYS A 34 -7.73 -0.81 -7.68
CA CYS A 34 -8.29 -0.98 -6.35
C CYS A 34 -8.84 -2.40 -6.14
N THR A 35 -9.53 -2.98 -7.12
CA THR A 35 -10.00 -4.37 -7.08
C THR A 35 -8.84 -5.34 -6.99
N GLY A 36 -7.78 -5.15 -7.78
CA GLY A 36 -6.58 -5.99 -7.72
C GLY A 36 -5.88 -5.92 -6.36
N LEU A 37 -5.74 -4.72 -5.79
CA LEU A 37 -5.18 -4.51 -4.46
C LEU A 37 -6.04 -5.17 -3.37
N HIS A 38 -7.36 -5.05 -3.46
CA HIS A 38 -8.28 -5.66 -2.50
C HIS A 38 -8.19 -7.18 -2.52
N GLN A 39 -8.17 -7.80 -3.71
CA GLN A 39 -7.99 -9.25 -3.84
C GLN A 39 -6.67 -9.73 -3.22
N GLN A 40 -5.58 -9.00 -3.43
CA GLN A 40 -4.30 -9.34 -2.81
C GLN A 40 -4.31 -9.18 -1.29
N LEU A 41 -5.05 -8.22 -0.76
CA LEU A 41 -5.23 -8.05 0.69
C LEU A 41 -6.00 -9.24 1.28
N ASP A 42 -7.10 -9.65 0.64
CA ASP A 42 -7.88 -10.82 1.06
C ASP A 42 -7.03 -12.10 1.10
N ASP A 43 -6.18 -12.31 0.09
CA ASP A 43 -5.25 -13.45 0.04
C ASP A 43 -4.25 -13.42 1.21
N LEU A 44 -3.72 -12.24 1.53
CA LEU A 44 -2.78 -12.06 2.65
C LEU A 44 -3.46 -12.23 4.00
N ASP A 45 -4.70 -11.78 4.16
CA ASP A 45 -5.49 -11.97 5.37
C ASP A 45 -5.80 -13.44 5.61
N ALA A 46 -6.13 -14.20 4.56
CA ALA A 46 -6.29 -15.64 4.64
C ALA A 46 -4.99 -16.34 5.10
N CYS A 47 -3.82 -15.90 4.63
CA CYS A 47 -2.54 -16.38 5.11
C CYS A 47 -2.26 -16.00 6.57
N LEU A 48 -2.58 -14.76 6.98
CA LEU A 48 -2.37 -14.30 8.36
C LEU A 48 -3.30 -15.01 9.35
N GLY A 49 -4.55 -15.27 8.97
CA GLY A 49 -5.51 -16.01 9.77
C GLY A 49 -5.02 -17.41 10.16
N GLN A 50 -4.28 -18.07 9.26
CA GLN A 50 -3.67 -19.39 9.50
C GLN A 50 -2.44 -19.34 10.42
N VAL A 51 -1.78 -18.18 10.56
CA VAL A 51 -0.54 -18.00 11.36
C VAL A 51 -0.84 -17.59 12.82
N THR A 52 -2.12 -17.46 13.19
CA THR A 52 -2.57 -17.00 14.52
C THR A 52 -2.42 -18.04 15.65
N GLU A 53 -1.50 -19.01 15.53
CA GLU A 53 -1.02 -19.83 16.67
C GLU A 53 0.36 -19.38 17.19
N GLU A 54 1.11 -18.56 16.47
CA GLU A 54 2.46 -18.15 16.90
C GLU A 54 2.49 -16.65 17.25
N LYS A 55 2.14 -16.39 18.51
CA LYS A 55 2.16 -15.08 19.16
C LYS A 55 3.60 -14.63 19.47
N ASP A 56 4.49 -14.73 18.50
CA ASP A 56 5.89 -14.36 18.67
C ASP A 56 6.12 -12.87 18.38
N SER A 57 6.45 -12.14 19.44
CA SER A 57 6.98 -10.77 19.46
C SER A 57 6.19 -9.74 18.64
N ALA A 58 5.08 -9.26 19.20
CA ALA A 58 4.35 -8.09 18.72
C ALA A 58 5.22 -6.80 18.65
N LEU A 59 6.34 -6.75 19.39
CA LEU A 59 7.20 -5.58 19.48
C LEU A 59 8.15 -5.43 18.27
N GLY A 60 8.74 -6.53 17.79
CA GLY A 60 9.69 -6.51 16.66
C GLY A 60 9.03 -6.26 15.29
N ARG A 61 7.80 -6.76 15.10
CA ARG A 61 7.01 -6.54 13.87
C ARG A 61 6.46 -5.12 13.73
N MET A 62 6.27 -4.41 14.84
CA MET A 62 5.69 -3.06 14.82
C MET A 62 6.60 -2.02 14.15
N GLY A 63 7.92 -2.17 14.26
CA GLY A 63 8.89 -1.22 13.69
C GLY A 63 8.71 -1.02 12.17
N PRO A 64 8.84 -2.08 11.35
CA PRO A 64 8.65 -1.96 9.89
C PRO A 64 7.25 -1.49 9.48
N ILE A 65 6.19 -1.94 10.15
CA ILE A 65 4.81 -1.50 9.87
C ILE A 65 4.64 0.00 10.12
N LEU A 66 5.16 0.50 11.25
CA LEU A 66 5.14 1.93 11.56
C LEU A 66 5.97 2.75 10.56
N THR A 67 7.07 2.21 10.05
CA THR A 67 7.84 2.85 8.98
C THR A 67 7.03 3.01 7.70
N VAL A 68 6.30 1.97 7.28
CA VAL A 68 5.39 2.03 6.12
C VAL A 68 4.32 3.10 6.35
N LYS A 69 3.65 3.11 7.52
CA LYS A 69 2.64 4.13 7.85
C LYS A 69 3.21 5.55 7.78
N LYS A 70 4.39 5.79 8.34
CA LYS A 70 5.06 7.11 8.29
C LYS A 70 5.41 7.53 6.87
N TYR A 71 5.84 6.60 6.03
CA TYR A 71 6.12 6.87 4.63
C TYR A 71 4.87 7.34 3.87
N PHE A 72 3.73 6.64 4.03
CA PHE A 72 2.46 7.07 3.40
C PHE A 72 1.88 8.34 4.00
N GLN A 73 2.05 8.58 5.29
CA GLN A 73 1.74 9.88 5.89
C GLN A 73 2.51 11.02 5.19
N GLY A 74 3.79 10.79 4.86
CA GLY A 74 4.60 11.72 4.07
C GLY A 74 4.00 12.00 2.69
N ILE A 75 3.53 10.97 1.99
CA ILE A 75 2.86 11.09 0.69
C ILE A 75 1.57 11.91 0.79
N HIS A 76 0.71 11.63 1.78
CA HIS A 76 -0.51 12.40 1.99
C HIS A 76 -0.22 13.86 2.32
N VAL A 77 0.80 14.14 3.14
CA VAL A 77 1.23 15.51 3.43
C VAL A 77 1.76 16.20 2.18
N TYR A 78 2.54 15.49 1.35
CA TYR A 78 3.04 16.00 0.08
C TYR A 78 1.90 16.39 -0.87
N LEU A 79 0.93 15.49 -1.10
CA LEU A 79 -0.22 15.75 -1.96
C LEU A 79 -1.03 16.96 -1.48
N LYS A 80 -1.29 17.05 -0.17
CA LYS A 80 -1.97 18.21 0.44
C LYS A 80 -1.21 19.52 0.19
N LYS A 81 0.11 19.53 0.39
CA LYS A 81 0.96 20.71 0.16
C LYS A 81 1.02 21.13 -1.31
N LYS A 82 0.80 20.19 -2.22
CA LYS A 82 0.77 20.43 -3.67
C LYS A 82 -0.65 20.57 -4.21
N GLU A 83 -1.63 20.73 -3.32
CA GLU A 83 -3.04 20.93 -3.64
C GLU A 83 -3.60 19.87 -4.59
N TYR A 84 -3.07 18.64 -4.50
CA TYR A 84 -3.45 17.52 -5.37
C TYR A 84 -3.32 17.82 -6.87
N SER A 85 -2.39 18.70 -7.26
CA SER A 85 -2.10 19.00 -8.67
C SER A 85 -1.70 17.76 -9.48
N ASP A 86 -1.97 17.78 -10.78
CA ASP A 86 -1.65 16.68 -11.70
C ASP A 86 -0.17 16.27 -11.63
N CYS A 87 0.74 17.26 -11.59
CA CYS A 87 2.18 17.01 -11.43
C CYS A 87 2.52 16.27 -10.12
N ALA A 88 1.80 16.56 -9.03
CA ALA A 88 2.01 15.90 -7.76
C ALA A 88 1.52 14.44 -7.80
N TRP A 89 0.37 14.20 -8.43
CA TRP A 89 -0.14 12.86 -8.67
C TRP A 89 0.78 12.03 -9.55
N GLU A 90 1.37 12.61 -10.59
CA GLU A 90 2.31 11.91 -11.45
C GLU A 90 3.58 11.47 -10.68
N ILE A 91 4.08 12.30 -9.77
CA ILE A 91 5.19 11.93 -8.87
C ILE A 91 4.77 10.77 -7.96
N VAL A 92 3.57 10.82 -7.38
CA VAL A 92 3.05 9.75 -6.53
C VAL A 92 2.85 8.46 -7.33
N ARG A 93 2.40 8.52 -8.58
CA ARG A 93 2.26 7.35 -9.46
C ARG A 93 3.60 6.64 -9.65
N VAL A 94 4.66 7.39 -9.98
CA VAL A 94 6.02 6.85 -10.14
C VAL A 94 6.55 6.25 -8.82
N GLU A 95 6.28 6.92 -7.71
CA GLU A 95 6.65 6.45 -6.38
C GLU A 95 5.96 5.11 -6.05
N MET A 96 4.65 5.00 -6.30
CA MET A 96 3.88 3.78 -6.05
C MET A 96 4.29 2.62 -6.95
N MET A 97 4.60 2.88 -8.23
CA MET A 97 5.14 1.83 -9.12
C MET A 97 6.44 1.25 -8.57
N ARG A 98 7.36 2.09 -8.08
CA ARG A 98 8.63 1.63 -7.49
C ARG A 98 8.40 0.81 -6.22
N ALA A 99 7.49 1.28 -5.36
CA ALA A 99 7.22 0.66 -4.09
C ALA A 99 6.53 -0.71 -4.26
N LEU A 100 5.55 -0.81 -5.16
CA LEU A 100 4.89 -2.08 -5.52
C LEU A 100 5.84 -3.06 -6.21
N SER A 101 6.73 -2.59 -7.10
CA SER A 101 7.76 -3.44 -7.72
C SER A 101 8.76 -3.99 -6.70
N SER A 102 9.03 -3.25 -5.63
CA SER A 102 9.89 -3.72 -4.54
C SER A 102 9.18 -4.78 -3.69
N SER A 103 7.86 -4.64 -3.50
CA SER A 103 7.01 -5.61 -2.83
C SER A 103 6.87 -6.94 -3.58
N THR A 104 6.79 -6.92 -4.91
CA THR A 104 6.76 -8.17 -5.71
C THR A 104 8.07 -8.94 -5.58
N SER A 105 9.21 -8.25 -5.60
CA SER A 105 10.51 -8.87 -5.30
C SER A 105 10.55 -9.49 -3.89
N LEU A 106 9.92 -8.84 -2.91
CA LEU A 106 9.78 -9.42 -1.56
C LEU A 106 8.90 -10.68 -1.58
N GLN A 107 7.78 -10.68 -2.31
CA GLN A 107 6.91 -11.85 -2.47
C GLN A 107 7.66 -13.02 -3.12
N GLU A 108 8.43 -12.77 -4.18
CA GLU A 108 9.23 -13.81 -4.85
C GLU A 108 10.27 -14.45 -3.92
N ARG A 109 10.86 -13.67 -3.01
CA ARG A 109 11.81 -14.17 -2.00
C ARG A 109 11.16 -14.94 -0.85
N LEU A 110 9.84 -14.86 -0.71
CA LEU A 110 9.08 -15.59 0.31
C LEU A 110 8.52 -16.92 -0.20
N ARG A 111 8.60 -17.18 -1.52
CA ARG A 111 8.40 -18.51 -2.12
C ARG A 111 9.63 -19.38 -1.90
#